data_AF-A0A8S0FSF4-F1
#
_entry.id   AF-A0A8S0FSF4-F1
#
_cell.length_a   1.000
_cell.length_b   1.000
_cell.length_c   1.000
_cell.angle_alpha   90.00
_cell.angle_beta   90.00
_cell.angle_gamma   90.00
#
_symmetry.space_group_name_H-M   'P 1'
#
loop_
_entity.id
_entity.type
_entity.pdbx_description
1 polymer ?
#
loop_
_entity_poly.entity_id
_entity_poly.type
_entity_poly.pdbx_seq_one_letter_code
_entity_poly.pdbx_strand_id
1 'polypeptide(L)'
;MYARAPALDFSRLENIRQWVNLPLVLHGASGLSTKDIQQTIKLGICKINVATELKNAFSQALKNYLTEHPEATDPRDYLQSAKSAMRDVVSKVIADCGCEGRA
;
A
#
# COMPACT_ATOMS: atom_id res chain seq x y z
N MET A 1 -7.61 1.03 9.10
CA MET A 1 -6.95 2.31 8.77
C MET A 1 -6.58 3.00 10.07
N TYR A 2 -5.58 3.88 10.06
CA TYR A 2 -5.22 4.63 11.26
C TYR A 2 -6.37 5.55 11.69
N ALA A 3 -6.68 5.55 12.99
CA ALA A 3 -7.74 6.40 13.55
C ALA A 3 -7.35 7.89 13.62
N ARG A 4 -6.04 8.19 13.55
CA ARG A 4 -5.44 9.52 13.51
C ARG A 4 -4.18 9.45 12.66
N ALA A 5 -3.66 10.59 12.21
CA ALA A 5 -2.39 10.62 11.49
C ALA A 5 -1.29 9.88 12.30
N PRO A 6 -0.65 8.85 11.74
CA PRO A 6 0.38 8.10 12.44
C PRO A 6 1.62 8.98 12.65
N ALA A 7 2.12 9.02 13.89
CA ALA A 7 3.35 9.71 14.23
C ALA A 7 4.52 8.72 14.11
N LEU A 8 5.21 8.72 12.97
CA LEU A 8 6.41 7.89 12.76
C LEU A 8 7.61 8.48 13.49
N ASP A 9 8.32 7.65 14.25
CA ASP A 9 9.54 8.02 14.97
C ASP A 9 10.76 7.92 14.04
N PHE A 10 10.95 8.96 13.21
CA PHE A 10 12.04 9.02 12.25
C PHE A 10 13.42 9.09 12.91
N SER A 11 13.56 9.76 14.04
CA SER A 11 14.82 9.84 14.78
C SER A 11 15.26 8.46 15.27
N ARG A 12 14.32 7.63 15.73
CA ARG A 12 14.61 6.23 16.08
C ARG A 12 14.99 5.40 14.87
N LEU A 13 14.33 5.59 13.73
CA LEU A 13 14.68 4.87 12.50
C LEU A 13 16.11 5.22 12.04
N GLU A 14 16.48 6.49 12.09
CA GLU A 14 17.84 6.95 11.78
C GLU A 14 18.88 6.32 12.71
N ASN A 15 18.60 6.32 14.02
CA ASN A 15 19.46 5.65 15.00
C ASN A 15 19.60 4.16 14.69
N ILE A 16 18.51 3.44 14.42
CA ILE A 16 18.57 2.01 14.06
C ILE A 16 19.45 1.80 12.83
N ARG A 17 19.29 2.64 11.79
CA ARG A 17 20.08 2.51 10.56
C ARG A 17 21.57 2.73 10.79
N GLN A 18 21.98 3.60 11.73
CA GLN A 18 23.39 3.78 12.07
C GLN A 18 24.05 2.52 12.65
N TRP A 19 23.29 1.69 13.37
CA TRP A 19 23.79 0.45 13.99
C TRP A 19 23.56 -0.80 13.14
N VAL A 20 22.60 -0.77 12.22
CA VAL A 20 22.18 -1.93 11.43
C VAL A 20 22.44 -1.69 9.94
N ASN A 21 23.32 -2.49 9.36
CA ASN A 21 23.66 -2.46 7.92
C ASN A 21 22.81 -3.42 7.07
N LEU A 22 21.87 -4.13 7.68
CA LEU A 22 20.93 -5.01 6.98
C LEU A 22 19.73 -4.22 6.44
N PRO A 23 19.09 -4.69 5.35
CA PRO A 23 17.86 -4.08 4.83
C PRO A 23 16.75 -4.01 5.89
N LEU A 24 16.15 -2.84 6.07
CA LEU A 24 15.08 -2.63 7.04
C LEU A 24 13.69 -2.79 6.41
N VAL A 25 12.73 -3.26 7.22
CA VAL A 25 11.35 -3.55 6.77
C VAL A 25 10.36 -2.67 7.52
N LEU A 26 9.47 -2.01 6.79
CA LEU A 26 8.34 -1.26 7.34
C LEU A 26 7.06 -2.09 7.24
N HIS A 27 6.49 -2.42 8.39
CA HIS A 27 5.18 -3.05 8.50
C HIS A 27 4.07 -1.99 8.61
N GLY A 28 2.84 -2.39 8.26
CA GLY A 28 1.66 -1.55 8.51
C GLY A 28 1.56 -0.30 7.63
N ALA A 29 2.19 -0.27 6.45
CA ALA A 29 2.27 0.95 5.65
C ALA A 29 0.95 1.39 4.99
N SER A 30 -0.10 0.56 5.02
CA SER A 30 -1.41 0.93 4.49
C SER A 30 -1.97 2.19 5.18
N GLY A 31 -2.20 3.24 4.39
CA GLY A 31 -2.71 4.53 4.88
C GLY A 31 -1.64 5.52 5.35
N LEU A 32 -0.35 5.21 5.19
CA LEU A 32 0.71 6.22 5.30
C LEU A 32 0.66 7.17 4.10
N SER A 33 1.13 8.40 4.31
CA SER A 33 1.28 9.36 3.21
C SER A 33 2.48 8.99 2.33
N THR A 34 2.44 9.39 1.05
CA THR A 34 3.60 9.28 0.13
C THR A 34 4.85 9.91 0.75
N LYS A 35 4.70 11.07 1.40
CA LYS A 35 5.80 11.77 2.07
C LYS A 35 6.43 10.92 3.18
N ASP A 36 5.61 10.28 4.00
CA ASP A 36 6.09 9.40 5.07
C ASP A 36 6.79 8.16 4.51
N ILE A 37 6.20 7.51 3.51
CA ILE A 37 6.81 6.37 2.82
C ILE A 37 8.20 6.75 2.29
N GLN A 38 8.28 7.83 1.52
CA GLN A 38 9.55 8.30 0.95
C GLN A 38 10.56 8.70 2.03
N GLN A 39 10.12 9.29 3.14
CA GLN A 39 10.99 9.62 4.26
C GLN A 39 11.57 8.36 4.91
N THR A 40 10.76 7.32 5.13
CA THR A 40 11.27 6.06 5.70
C THR A 40 12.28 5.37 4.79
N ILE A 41 12.09 5.43 3.46
CA ILE A 41 13.02 4.89 2.47
C ILE A 41 14.36 5.61 2.51
N LYS A 42 14.35 6.96 2.58
CA LYS A 42 15.57 7.77 2.74
C LYS A 42 16.37 7.39 3.99
N LEU A 43 15.68 6.91 5.03
CA LEU A 43 16.27 6.48 6.30
C LEU A 43 16.62 4.97 6.33
N GLY A 44 16.51 4.27 5.20
CA GLY A 44 17.03 2.90 5.06
C GLY A 44 15.99 1.78 5.04
N ILE A 45 14.68 2.09 5.01
CA ILE A 45 13.67 1.06 4.70
C ILE A 45 13.84 0.60 3.25
N CYS A 46 13.95 -0.71 3.05
CA CYS A 46 14.09 -1.35 1.74
C CYS A 46 12.89 -2.23 1.36
N LYS A 47 12.02 -2.57 2.32
CA LYS A 47 10.83 -3.38 2.10
C LYS A 47 9.62 -2.77 2.82
N ILE A 48 8.54 -2.57 2.10
CA ILE A 48 7.30 -2.01 2.64
C ILE A 48 6.18 -3.05 2.52
N ASN A 49 5.43 -3.25 3.61
CA ASN A 49 4.30 -4.19 3.64
C ASN A 49 2.97 -3.43 3.58
N VAL A 50 2.20 -3.65 2.50
CA VAL A 50 0.85 -3.11 2.29
C VAL A 50 -0.12 -4.28 2.16
N ALA A 51 -1.26 -4.22 2.88
CA ALA A 51 -2.26 -5.29 2.82
C ALA A 51 -3.70 -4.75 2.95
N THR A 52 -3.95 -3.88 3.92
CA THR A 52 -5.30 -3.41 4.23
C THR A 52 -5.89 -2.59 3.09
N GLU A 53 -5.11 -1.69 2.48
CA GLU A 53 -5.60 -0.84 1.39
C GLU A 53 -5.91 -1.65 0.11
N LEU A 54 -5.14 -2.72 -0.17
CA LEU A 54 -5.44 -3.65 -1.27
C LEU A 54 -6.80 -4.33 -1.08
N LYS A 55 -7.06 -4.85 0.13
CA LYS A 55 -8.34 -5.48 0.48
C LYS A 55 -9.49 -4.50 0.42
N ASN A 56 -9.29 -3.26 0.88
CA ASN A 56 -10.32 -2.23 0.85
C ASN A 56 -10.69 -1.85 -0.59
N ALA A 57 -9.70 -1.58 -1.46
CA ALA A 57 -9.95 -1.22 -2.85
C ALA A 57 -10.68 -2.33 -3.61
N PHE A 58 -10.22 -3.58 -3.44
CA PHE A 58 -10.86 -4.75 -4.01
C PHE A 58 -12.31 -4.90 -3.54
N SER A 59 -12.53 -4.85 -2.21
CA SER A 59 -13.86 -5.06 -1.63
C SER A 59 -14.83 -3.94 -2.02
N GLN A 60 -14.35 -2.69 -2.11
CA GLN A 60 -15.19 -1.57 -2.50
C GLN A 60 -15.60 -1.66 -3.97
N ALA A 61 -14.66 -1.95 -4.86
CA ALA A 61 -14.96 -2.12 -6.28
C ALA A 61 -15.92 -3.29 -6.54
N LEU A 62 -15.74 -4.40 -5.83
CA LEU A 62 -16.66 -5.54 -5.87
C LEU A 62 -18.06 -5.16 -5.40
N LYS A 63 -18.18 -4.47 -4.26
CA LYS A 63 -19.47 -4.01 -3.73
C LYS A 63 -20.17 -3.06 -4.69
N ASN A 64 -19.44 -2.10 -5.26
CA ASN A 64 -20.00 -1.14 -6.21
C ASN A 64 -20.52 -1.86 -7.44
N TYR A 65 -19.72 -2.76 -8.03
CA TYR A 65 -20.12 -3.53 -9.20
C TYR A 65 -21.41 -4.32 -8.96
N LEU A 66 -21.48 -5.07 -7.85
CA LEU A 66 -22.68 -5.87 -7.53
C LEU A 66 -23.90 -5.01 -7.19
N THR A 67 -23.70 -3.78 -6.69
CA THR A 67 -24.78 -2.83 -6.43
C THR A 67 -25.32 -2.24 -7.75
N GLU A 68 -24.43 -1.94 -8.69
CA GLU A 68 -24.78 -1.39 -10.01
C GLU A 68 -25.33 -2.45 -10.98
N HIS A 69 -24.95 -3.72 -10.78
CA HIS A 69 -25.34 -4.86 -11.62
C HIS A 69 -25.94 -5.99 -10.78
N PRO A 70 -27.16 -5.85 -10.25
CA PRO A 70 -27.77 -6.83 -9.34
C PRO A 70 -27.99 -8.22 -9.97
N GLU A 71 -28.12 -8.29 -11.29
CA GLU A 71 -28.29 -9.54 -12.05
C GLU A 71 -26.95 -10.20 -12.47
N ALA A 72 -25.81 -9.63 -12.07
CA ALA A 72 -24.50 -10.17 -12.43
C ALA A 72 -24.27 -11.54 -11.77
N THR A 73 -23.99 -12.54 -12.60
CA THR A 73 -23.75 -13.93 -12.16
C THR A 73 -22.35 -14.42 -12.49
N ASP A 74 -21.69 -13.83 -13.49
CA ASP A 74 -20.36 -14.23 -13.92
C ASP A 74 -19.27 -13.62 -13.01
N PRO A 75 -18.49 -14.43 -12.28
CA PRO A 75 -17.42 -13.93 -11.42
C PRO A 75 -16.32 -13.20 -12.16
N ARG A 76 -16.13 -13.46 -13.45
CA ARG A 76 -15.07 -12.81 -14.21
C ARG A 76 -15.28 -11.31 -14.29
N ASP A 77 -16.53 -10.86 -14.40
CA ASP A 77 -16.83 -9.45 -14.60
C ASP A 77 -16.54 -8.64 -13.33
N TYR A 78 -17.11 -9.04 -12.20
CA TYR A 78 -16.93 -8.31 -10.94
C TYR A 78 -15.55 -8.52 -10.32
N LEU A 79 -14.90 -9.68 -10.52
CA LEU A 79 -13.53 -9.89 -10.07
C LEU A 79 -12.54 -9.10 -10.95
N GLN A 80 -12.82 -8.90 -12.24
CA GLN A 80 -11.98 -8.07 -13.10
C GLN A 80 -11.99 -6.62 -12.62
N SER A 81 -13.16 -6.07 -12.30
CA SER A 81 -13.30 -4.73 -11.69
C SER A 81 -12.50 -4.62 -10.38
N ALA A 82 -12.68 -5.58 -9.48
CA ALA A 82 -12.00 -5.60 -8.19
C ALA A 82 -10.46 -5.74 -8.31
N LYS A 83 -9.98 -6.57 -9.25
CA LYS A 83 -8.56 -6.69 -9.57
C LYS A 83 -7.98 -5.41 -10.15
N SER A 84 -8.73 -4.71 -11.01
CA SER A 84 -8.29 -3.42 -11.56
C SER A 84 -8.09 -2.39 -10.45
N ALA A 85 -9.05 -2.25 -9.53
CA ALA A 85 -8.92 -1.33 -8.40
C ALA A 85 -7.73 -1.68 -7.50
N MET A 86 -7.48 -2.98 -7.26
CA MET A 86 -6.29 -3.44 -6.53
C MET A 86 -4.99 -3.10 -7.30
N ARG A 87 -4.98 -3.26 -8.62
CA ARG A 87 -3.83 -2.92 -9.47
C ARG A 87 -3.48 -1.45 -9.36
N ASP A 88 -4.46 -0.55 -9.38
CA ASP A 88 -4.23 0.89 -9.29
C ASP A 88 -3.56 1.26 -7.96
N VAL A 89 -3.99 0.63 -6.86
CA VAL A 89 -3.32 0.74 -5.56
C VAL A 89 -1.88 0.24 -5.62
N VAL A 90 -1.63 -0.94 -6.20
CA VAL A 90 -0.27 -1.48 -6.32
C VAL A 90 0.62 -0.54 -7.13
N SER A 91 0.13 -0.03 -8.27
CA SER A 91 0.85 0.94 -9.11
C SER A 91 1.20 2.21 -8.33
N LYS A 92 0.25 2.75 -7.57
CA LYS A 92 0.52 3.90 -6.69
C LYS A 92 1.58 3.58 -5.64
N VAL A 93 1.50 2.44 -4.96
CA VAL A 93 2.48 2.04 -3.93
C VAL A 93 3.87 1.88 -4.55
N ILE A 94 3.98 1.31 -5.76
CA ILE A 94 5.23 1.18 -6.50
C ILE A 94 5.84 2.58 -6.80
N ALA A 95 5.02 3.53 -7.24
CA ALA A 95 5.43 4.91 -7.48
C ALA A 95 5.84 5.62 -6.18
N ASP A 96 5.05 5.48 -5.11
CA ASP A 96 5.36 6.03 -3.77
C ASP A 96 6.70 5.49 -3.23
N CYS A 97 7.02 4.22 -3.52
CA CYS A 97 8.29 3.60 -3.17
C CYS A 97 9.44 3.98 -4.11
N GLY A 98 9.17 4.61 -5.25
CA GLY A 98 10.17 4.98 -6.25
C GLY A 98 10.87 3.79 -6.90
N CYS A 99 10.21 2.63 -6.98
CA CYS A 99 10.76 1.39 -7.54
C CYS A 99 10.28 1.06 -8.96
N GLU A 100 9.58 1.99 -9.62
CA GLU A 100 9.21 1.88 -11.04
C GLU A 100 10.45 1.67 -11.92
N GLY A 101 10.37 0.72 -12.86
CA GLY A 101 11.43 0.46 -13.84
C GLY A 101 12.71 -0.19 -13.28
N ARG A 102 12.70 -0.70 -12.04
CA ARG A 102 13.85 -1.34 -11.39
C ARG A 102 13.82 -2.88 -11.42
N ALA A 103 13.22 -3.44 -12.46
CA ALA A 103 13.10 -4.88 -12.66
C ALA A 103 14.40 -5.52 -13.18
#